data_AF-A0AAD4GNJ3-F1
#
_entry.id   AF-A0AAD4GNJ3-F1
#
_cell.length_a   1.000
_cell.length_b   1.000
_cell.length_c   1.000
_cell.angle_alpha   90.00
_cell.angle_beta   90.00
_cell.angle_gamma   90.00
#
_symmetry.space_group_name_H-M   'P 1'
#
loop_
_entity.id
_entity.type
_entity.pdbx_description
1 polymer ?
#
loop_
_entity_poly.entity_id
_entity_poly.type
_entity_poly.pdbx_seq_one_letter_code
_entity_poly.pdbx_strand_id
1 'polypeptide(L)'
;MPIGHHLVYFPPQVTLSQLLPDGTDTLHAPGDPFHRRLWAGGSLAITNSTGLSLDGRRAVCVETIRDVVVKGQEGEEKVLVRIERRMGTVDEGEEERSIRNRILEDDRCSPIIENRDLVFMREKTQEQVDLDKSNFEKAAPPNASFRQRIVPNKALLFRFSALTFNAHSIHLDKEYTQNVEGYRNLLVHGPLTLTLLLTVLRSHLAESKQVITDIQYRNIAPLYVDEALSICGRPKSSEDDAVWDVWIEGGNGGLAVRVYTYGSSLETGSPRFTSPGDFFTYLIFVGSIIMLTAGCILDSVVFTHALILAFVYTFAQDNRGKKASFYIIQIPVEFLPWAMLVLTLVISGWPAALSEGTGIVAAHLYDFLTRIYPTFGGGRNYIITPAFVQRFFTKYSVQGEYRTYGTAYRPASQTQSVPGEGWASSFQGPWSQRGQGRRLG
;
A
#
# COMPACT_ATOMS: atom_id res chain seq x y z
N MET A 1 15.77 22.16 6.06
CA MET A 1 14.56 21.71 6.80
C MET A 1 14.83 20.31 7.32
N PRO A 2 14.51 19.98 8.59
CA PRO A 2 14.64 18.61 9.07
C PRO A 2 13.79 17.62 8.25
N ILE A 3 14.32 16.42 8.00
CA ILE A 3 13.58 15.35 7.33
C ILE A 3 12.28 15.01 8.09
N GLY A 4 11.19 14.80 7.36
CA GLY A 4 9.87 14.56 7.94
C GLY A 4 9.07 15.83 8.29
N HIS A 5 9.69 17.02 8.33
CA HIS A 5 8.96 18.27 8.60
C HIS A 5 8.18 18.77 7.39
N HIS A 6 8.44 18.28 6.17
CA HIS A 6 7.63 18.60 4.99
C HIS A 6 6.14 18.28 5.19
N LEU A 7 5.82 17.30 6.05
CA LEU A 7 4.46 16.94 6.47
C LEU A 7 3.72 18.10 7.17
N VAL A 8 4.46 18.97 7.87
CA VAL A 8 3.93 20.14 8.60
C VAL A 8 3.92 21.39 7.72
N TYR A 9 4.89 21.54 6.81
CA TYR A 9 4.98 22.74 5.97
C TYR A 9 4.06 22.71 4.75
N PHE A 10 3.70 21.52 4.26
CA PHE A 10 2.90 21.37 3.05
C PHE A 10 1.60 20.55 3.27
N PRO A 11 0.84 20.72 4.37
CA PRO A 11 -0.46 20.10 4.48
C PRO A 11 -1.46 20.77 3.52
N PRO A 12 -2.47 20.03 3.03
CA PRO A 12 -3.61 20.67 2.39
C PRO A 12 -4.31 21.63 3.34
N GLN A 13 -4.66 22.83 2.85
CA GLN A 13 -5.35 23.86 3.63
C GLN A 13 -6.80 24.00 3.15
N VAL A 14 -7.57 22.94 3.37
CA VAL A 14 -9.00 22.89 3.03
C VAL A 14 -9.81 23.61 4.11
N THR A 15 -10.86 24.33 3.71
CA THR A 15 -11.71 25.09 4.65
C THR A 15 -12.57 24.15 5.51
N LEU A 16 -12.95 24.57 6.71
CA LEU A 16 -13.77 23.76 7.62
C LEU A 16 -15.10 23.28 6.98
N SER A 17 -15.71 24.11 6.13
CA SER A 17 -16.95 23.77 5.42
C SER A 17 -16.80 22.68 4.35
N GLN A 18 -15.56 22.33 3.99
CA GLN A 18 -15.25 21.32 2.97
C GLN A 18 -14.73 20.01 3.58
N LEU A 19 -14.64 19.93 4.90
CA LEU A 19 -14.26 18.70 5.60
C LEU A 19 -15.40 17.67 5.54
N LEU A 20 -15.02 16.41 5.47
CA LEU A 20 -15.91 15.27 5.63
C LEU A 20 -16.41 15.17 7.08
N PRO A 21 -17.48 14.41 7.35
CA PRO A 21 -18.03 14.27 8.70
C PRO A 21 -17.03 13.81 9.76
N ASP A 22 -16.01 13.03 9.37
CA ASP A 22 -14.94 12.55 10.25
C ASP A 22 -13.82 13.60 10.46
N GLY A 23 -13.90 14.77 9.83
CA GLY A 23 -12.91 15.84 9.91
C GLY A 23 -11.74 15.70 8.92
N THR A 24 -11.77 14.72 8.02
CA THR A 24 -10.81 14.61 6.93
C THR A 24 -11.14 15.54 5.77
N ASP A 25 -10.13 15.96 4.99
CA ASP A 25 -10.36 16.73 3.78
C ASP A 25 -10.89 15.86 2.63
N THR A 26 -11.59 16.49 1.70
CA THR A 26 -12.19 15.87 0.51
C THR A 26 -11.18 15.62 -0.63
N LEU A 27 -9.92 16.06 -0.49
CA LEU A 27 -8.95 15.89 -1.55
C LEU A 27 -8.58 14.42 -1.71
N HIS A 28 -8.43 14.00 -2.96
CA HIS A 28 -8.10 12.62 -3.35
C HIS A 28 -9.18 11.58 -3.01
N ALA A 29 -10.25 11.97 -2.31
CA ALA A 29 -11.36 11.10 -2.02
C ALA A 29 -12.07 10.72 -3.33
N PRO A 30 -12.40 9.44 -3.55
CA PRO A 30 -13.15 9.01 -4.72
C PRO A 30 -14.62 9.48 -4.71
N GLY A 31 -15.07 10.10 -3.61
CA GLY A 31 -16.46 10.52 -3.39
C GLY A 31 -17.29 9.48 -2.65
N ASP A 32 -18.60 9.68 -2.62
CA ASP A 32 -19.52 8.72 -2.00
C ASP A 32 -19.41 7.34 -2.69
N PRO A 33 -19.44 6.22 -1.94
CA PRO A 33 -19.69 6.08 -0.49
C PRO A 33 -18.42 5.93 0.38
N PHE A 34 -17.28 6.48 -0.02
CA PHE A 34 -15.99 6.23 0.64
C PHE A 34 -15.58 7.33 1.61
N HIS A 35 -16.20 7.36 2.78
CA HIS A 35 -15.99 8.42 3.77
C HIS A 35 -14.87 8.13 4.76
N ARG A 36 -14.43 6.88 4.88
CA ARG A 36 -13.36 6.49 5.81
C ARG A 36 -12.01 6.50 5.12
N ARG A 37 -11.02 7.15 5.73
CA ARG A 37 -9.67 7.32 5.16
C ARG A 37 -8.58 6.81 6.10
N LEU A 38 -7.65 6.03 5.57
CA LEU A 38 -6.44 5.60 6.28
C LEU A 38 -5.16 5.93 5.51
N TRP A 39 -4.12 6.33 6.25
CA TRP A 39 -2.75 6.44 5.74
C TRP A 39 -2.08 5.07 5.87
N ALA A 40 -2.00 4.33 4.77
CA ALA A 40 -1.43 2.98 4.78
C ALA A 40 0.10 2.97 4.76
N GLY A 41 0.74 3.95 4.12
CA GLY A 41 2.19 3.99 4.01
C GLY A 41 2.67 4.99 2.98
N GLY A 42 3.88 4.79 2.49
CA GLY A 42 4.45 5.63 1.46
C GLY A 42 5.95 5.45 1.27
N SER A 43 6.51 6.38 0.50
CA SER A 43 7.96 6.54 0.38
C SER A 43 8.35 8.02 0.43
N LEU A 44 9.59 8.27 0.79
CA LEU A 44 10.18 9.61 0.79
C LEU A 44 11.60 9.47 0.23
N ALA A 45 11.91 10.31 -0.75
CA ALA A 45 13.23 10.42 -1.36
C ALA A 45 13.73 11.87 -1.24
N ILE A 46 15.00 12.02 -0.91
CA ILE A 46 15.71 13.29 -0.83
C ILE A 46 16.74 13.31 -1.95
N THR A 47 16.52 14.17 -2.94
CA THR A 47 17.33 14.19 -4.17
C THR A 47 18.60 15.05 -4.04
N ASN A 48 18.70 15.87 -2.99
CA ASN A 48 19.83 16.75 -2.73
C ASN A 48 20.25 16.64 -1.26
N SER A 49 21.56 16.51 -1.01
CA SER A 49 22.15 16.39 0.33
C SER A 49 21.81 17.54 1.28
N THR A 50 21.47 18.71 0.74
CA THR A 50 21.05 19.89 1.52
C THR A 50 19.54 19.93 1.81
N GLY A 51 18.74 19.11 1.13
CA GLY A 51 17.28 19.12 1.22
C GLY A 51 16.66 20.48 0.88
N LEU A 52 15.47 20.75 1.40
CA LEU A 52 14.83 22.07 1.28
C LEU A 52 15.32 23.00 2.41
N SER A 53 15.97 24.12 2.09
CA SER A 53 16.43 25.10 3.08
C SER A 53 15.29 25.90 3.70
N LEU A 54 15.43 26.28 4.98
CA LEU A 54 14.52 27.20 5.67
C LEU A 54 15.16 28.59 5.72
N ASP A 55 15.36 29.19 4.54
CA ASP A 55 16.08 30.45 4.33
C ASP A 55 15.15 31.63 3.98
N GLY A 56 13.84 31.44 4.16
CA GLY A 56 12.82 32.45 3.86
C GLY A 56 12.39 32.49 2.39
N ARG A 57 13.02 31.72 1.49
CA ARG A 57 12.55 31.59 0.10
C ARG A 57 11.19 30.90 0.03
N ARG A 58 10.41 31.27 -0.98
CA ARG A 58 9.13 30.61 -1.27
C ARG A 58 9.39 29.18 -1.73
N ALA A 59 8.57 28.26 -1.25
CA ALA A 59 8.58 26.86 -1.68
C ALA A 59 7.15 26.42 -2.01
N VAL A 60 7.04 25.43 -2.88
CA VAL A 60 5.76 24.87 -3.34
C VAL A 60 5.75 23.36 -3.15
N CYS A 61 4.56 22.80 -3.10
CA CYS A 61 4.31 21.37 -3.18
C CYS A 61 3.37 21.13 -4.36
N VAL A 62 3.83 20.38 -5.36
CA VAL A 62 3.00 19.96 -6.48
C VAL A 62 2.60 18.51 -6.26
N GLU A 63 1.29 18.27 -6.20
CA GLU A 63 0.73 16.94 -5.97
C GLU A 63 0.11 16.36 -7.25
N THR A 64 0.29 15.05 -7.44
CA THR A 64 -0.30 14.30 -8.56
C THR A 64 -0.79 12.95 -8.09
N ILE A 65 -1.98 12.55 -8.52
CA ILE A 65 -2.46 11.18 -8.35
C ILE A 65 -1.72 10.32 -9.36
N ARG A 66 -0.94 9.34 -8.88
CA ARG A 66 -0.14 8.45 -9.73
C ARG A 66 -0.87 7.16 -10.07
N ASP A 67 -1.67 6.65 -9.14
CA ASP A 67 -2.34 5.37 -9.30
C ASP A 67 -3.61 5.31 -8.44
N VAL A 68 -4.63 4.63 -8.95
CA VAL A 68 -5.89 4.36 -8.24
C VAL A 68 -6.25 2.91 -8.47
N VAL A 69 -6.27 2.13 -7.39
CA VAL A 69 -6.54 0.69 -7.44
C VAL A 69 -7.70 0.37 -6.52
N VAL A 70 -8.76 -0.24 -7.07
CA VAL A 70 -9.88 -0.77 -6.29
C VAL A 70 -9.60 -2.23 -5.99
N LYS A 71 -9.66 -2.62 -4.71
CA LYS A 71 -9.49 -4.01 -4.24
C LYS A 71 -10.68 -4.42 -3.38
N GLY A 72 -11.13 -5.67 -3.51
CA GLY A 72 -12.22 -6.21 -2.71
C GLY A 72 -13.50 -6.44 -3.52
N GLN A 73 -14.57 -6.85 -2.84
CA GLN A 73 -15.87 -7.08 -3.43
C GLN A 73 -16.76 -5.85 -3.27
N GLU A 74 -17.78 -5.73 -4.11
CA GLU A 74 -18.77 -4.65 -4.01
C GLU A 74 -19.38 -4.61 -2.60
N GLY A 75 -19.33 -3.44 -1.97
CA GLY A 75 -19.76 -3.24 -0.57
C GLY A 75 -18.66 -3.36 0.49
N GLU A 76 -17.55 -4.06 0.19
CA GLU A 76 -16.37 -4.19 1.06
C GLU A 76 -15.07 -3.70 0.40
N GLU A 77 -15.23 -3.00 -0.71
CA GLU A 77 -14.13 -2.57 -1.56
C GLU A 77 -13.35 -1.40 -0.95
N LYS A 78 -12.05 -1.42 -1.22
CA LYS A 78 -11.04 -0.47 -0.75
C LYS A 78 -10.47 0.23 -1.96
N VAL A 79 -10.52 1.56 -1.96
CA VAL A 79 -9.92 2.37 -3.01
C VAL A 79 -8.55 2.83 -2.52
N LEU A 80 -7.50 2.27 -3.09
CA LEU A 80 -6.12 2.65 -2.81
C LEU A 80 -5.72 3.77 -3.78
N VAL A 81 -5.39 4.94 -3.24
CA VAL A 81 -4.96 6.10 -4.02
C VAL A 81 -3.51 6.39 -3.67
N ARG A 82 -2.63 6.29 -4.67
CA ARG A 82 -1.22 6.69 -4.55
C ARG A 82 -1.04 8.11 -5.05
N ILE A 83 -0.54 8.97 -4.18
CA ILE A 83 -0.29 10.38 -4.46
C ILE A 83 1.22 10.59 -4.45
N GLU A 84 1.76 11.19 -5.49
CA GLU A 84 3.13 11.71 -5.48
C GLU A 84 3.11 13.21 -5.25
N ARG A 85 3.96 13.67 -4.33
CA ARG A 85 4.11 15.05 -3.94
C ARG A 85 5.57 15.44 -4.12
N ARG A 86 5.80 16.51 -4.86
CA ARG A 86 7.14 17.02 -5.14
C ARG A 86 7.26 18.42 -4.59
N MET A 87 8.29 18.68 -3.79
CA MET A 87 8.51 19.98 -3.15
C MET A 87 9.82 20.59 -3.59
N GLY A 88 9.79 21.90 -3.88
CA GLY A 88 10.97 22.66 -4.29
C GLY A 88 10.81 24.16 -4.07
N THR A 89 11.93 24.88 -4.14
CA THR A 89 11.97 26.35 -4.05
C THR A 89 11.53 26.98 -5.36
N VAL A 90 10.96 28.18 -5.25
CA VAL A 90 10.43 28.96 -6.36
C VAL A 90 11.00 30.36 -6.31
N ASP A 91 11.39 30.87 -7.47
CA ASP A 91 11.91 32.22 -7.61
C ASP A 91 10.78 33.26 -7.67
N GLU A 92 11.08 34.50 -7.27
CA GLU A 92 10.11 35.58 -7.36
C GLU A 92 9.75 35.86 -8.83
N GLY A 93 8.45 35.91 -9.13
CA GLY A 93 7.95 36.12 -10.49
C GLY A 93 7.90 34.87 -11.38
N GLU A 94 8.31 33.69 -10.91
CA GLU A 94 8.16 32.43 -11.68
C GLU A 94 6.66 32.12 -11.91
N GLU A 95 6.26 31.90 -13.17
CA GLU A 95 4.88 31.57 -13.52
C GLU A 95 4.47 30.17 -13.05
N GLU A 96 3.21 30.00 -12.61
CA GLU A 96 2.69 28.74 -12.07
C GLU A 96 2.90 27.53 -12.99
N ARG A 97 2.68 27.72 -14.30
CA ARG A 97 2.88 26.65 -15.29
C ARG A 97 4.35 26.23 -15.39
N SER A 98 5.27 27.20 -15.34
CA SER A 98 6.72 26.94 -15.37
C SER A 98 7.14 26.17 -14.12
N ILE A 99 6.70 26.64 -12.94
CA ILE A 99 6.91 25.98 -11.66
C ILE A 99 6.45 24.52 -11.73
N ARG A 100 5.21 24.30 -12.17
CA ARG A 100 4.61 22.96 -12.22
C ARG A 100 5.39 22.01 -13.12
N ASN A 101 5.76 22.45 -14.33
CA ASN A 101 6.52 21.63 -15.27
C ASN A 101 7.90 21.27 -14.70
N ARG A 102 8.65 22.26 -14.22
CA ARG A 102 10.00 22.05 -13.68
C ARG A 102 10.02 21.12 -12.47
N ILE A 103 9.09 21.30 -11.52
CA ILE A 103 8.99 20.48 -10.32
C ILE A 103 8.59 19.03 -10.68
N LEU A 104 7.69 18.83 -11.64
CA LEU A 104 7.23 17.49 -12.05
C LEU A 104 8.20 16.73 -12.95
N GLU A 105 8.98 17.43 -13.78
CA GLU A 105 9.83 16.81 -14.82
C GLU A 105 11.30 16.64 -14.40
N ASP A 106 11.85 17.53 -13.58
CA ASP A 106 13.26 17.49 -13.15
C ASP A 106 13.38 17.19 -11.64
N ASP A 107 13.86 15.99 -11.30
CA ASP A 107 14.08 15.57 -9.91
C ASP A 107 15.07 16.49 -9.16
N ARG A 108 16.00 17.15 -9.85
CA ARG A 108 16.95 18.10 -9.25
C ARG A 108 16.26 19.37 -8.74
N CYS A 109 15.11 19.69 -9.31
CA CYS A 109 14.29 20.81 -8.91
C CYS A 109 13.38 20.48 -7.72
N SER A 110 13.31 19.21 -7.34
CA SER A 110 12.46 18.69 -6.27
C SER A 110 13.30 18.02 -5.18
N PRO A 111 13.91 18.79 -4.25
CA PRO A 111 14.70 18.25 -3.14
C PRO A 111 13.98 17.19 -2.31
N ILE A 112 12.64 17.18 -2.32
CA ILE A 112 11.82 16.20 -1.62
C ILE A 112 10.78 15.64 -2.58
N ILE A 113 10.75 14.31 -2.71
CA ILE A 113 9.74 13.56 -3.43
C ILE A 113 9.10 12.57 -2.46
N GLU A 114 7.80 12.69 -2.26
CA GLU A 114 7.03 11.86 -1.34
C GLU A 114 5.94 11.12 -2.09
N ASN A 115 5.84 9.80 -1.88
CA ASN A 115 4.67 9.03 -2.25
C ASN A 115 3.85 8.72 -1.01
N ARG A 116 2.54 8.92 -1.08
CA ARG A 116 1.57 8.59 -0.03
C ARG A 116 0.59 7.55 -0.54
N ASP A 117 0.38 6.52 0.26
CA ASP A 117 -0.61 5.49 -0.01
C ASP A 117 -1.81 5.71 0.91
N LEU A 118 -2.89 6.26 0.35
CA LEU A 118 -4.16 6.43 1.05
C LEU A 118 -5.11 5.29 0.70
N VAL A 119 -5.89 4.87 1.69
CA VAL A 119 -6.93 3.86 1.52
C VAL A 119 -8.25 4.46 1.93
N PHE A 120 -9.21 4.45 1.02
CA PHE A 120 -10.57 4.90 1.24
C PHE A 120 -11.51 3.69 1.33
N MET A 121 -12.43 3.73 2.28
CA MET A 121 -13.34 2.65 2.63
C MET A 121 -14.72 3.21 2.93
N ARG A 122 -15.72 2.34 2.84
CA ARG A 122 -17.08 2.60 3.32
C ARG A 122 -17.13 2.63 4.85
N GLU A 123 -18.21 3.20 5.37
CA GLU A 123 -18.55 3.14 6.79
C GLU A 123 -18.66 1.68 7.28
N LYS A 124 -18.32 1.46 8.55
CA LYS A 124 -18.45 0.13 9.16
C LYS A 124 -19.88 -0.09 9.63
N THR A 125 -20.35 -1.32 9.52
CA THR A 125 -21.53 -1.76 10.27
C THR A 125 -21.18 -1.92 11.75
N GLN A 126 -22.18 -1.87 12.64
CA GLN A 126 -21.96 -2.07 14.08
C GLN A 126 -21.33 -3.44 14.37
N GLU A 127 -21.72 -4.47 13.61
CA GLU A 127 -21.15 -5.82 13.72
C GLU A 127 -19.64 -5.83 13.40
N GLN A 128 -19.21 -5.10 12.37
CA GLN A 128 -17.80 -4.96 12.00
C GLN A 128 -17.02 -4.20 13.09
N VAL A 129 -17.61 -3.17 13.66
CA VAL A 129 -17.02 -2.41 14.78
C VAL A 129 -16.78 -3.33 15.99
N ASP A 130 -17.76 -4.17 16.32
CA ASP A 130 -17.65 -5.07 17.48
C ASP A 130 -16.68 -6.23 17.22
N LEU A 131 -16.59 -6.73 15.98
CA LEU A 131 -15.58 -7.70 15.57
C LEU A 131 -14.15 -7.14 15.71
N ASP A 132 -13.92 -5.90 15.25
CA ASP A 132 -12.60 -5.26 15.32
C ASP A 132 -12.13 -5.04 16.77
N LYS A 133 -13.05 -4.76 17.70
CA LYS A 133 -12.72 -4.68 19.13
C LYS A 133 -12.17 -6.01 19.69
N SER A 134 -12.51 -7.14 19.07
CA SER A 134 -12.08 -8.47 19.50
C SER A 134 -10.74 -8.93 18.90
N ASN A 135 -10.28 -8.29 17.81
CA ASN A 135 -9.10 -8.70 17.05
C ASN A 135 -7.95 -7.68 17.18
N PHE A 136 -7.06 -7.90 18.15
CA PHE A 136 -5.77 -7.21 18.23
C PHE A 136 -4.63 -8.23 18.23
N GLU A 137 -4.30 -8.75 17.04
CA GLU A 137 -3.19 -9.72 16.88
C GLU A 137 -1.82 -9.05 16.74
N LYS A 138 -0.79 -9.78 17.18
CA LYS A 138 0.56 -9.29 17.44
C LYS A 138 1.54 -9.89 16.44
N ALA A 139 2.37 -9.05 15.80
CA ALA A 139 3.58 -9.50 15.13
C ALA A 139 4.78 -9.41 16.09
N ALA A 140 5.58 -10.46 16.20
CA ALA A 140 6.79 -10.48 17.01
C ALA A 140 7.88 -9.57 16.40
N PRO A 141 8.52 -8.70 17.18
CA PRO A 141 9.53 -7.79 16.67
C PRO A 141 10.89 -8.50 16.49
N PRO A 142 11.73 -8.07 15.54
CA PRO A 142 13.10 -8.55 15.41
C PRO A 142 14.01 -7.95 16.52
N ASN A 143 15.22 -8.50 16.69
CA ASN A 143 16.22 -7.93 17.60
C ASN A 143 16.70 -6.57 17.07
N ALA A 144 16.64 -5.55 17.94
CA ALA A 144 17.03 -4.17 17.63
C ALA A 144 18.48 -3.87 18.02
N SER A 145 19.18 -3.07 17.20
CA SER A 145 20.49 -2.52 17.56
C SER A 145 20.37 -1.26 18.41
N PHE A 146 19.35 -0.44 18.15
CA PHE A 146 18.99 0.69 19.00
C PHE A 146 17.48 0.72 19.28
N ARG A 147 17.11 1.35 20.39
CA ARG A 147 15.72 1.49 20.86
C ARG A 147 15.51 2.84 21.54
N GLN A 148 14.58 3.63 21.05
CA GLN A 148 14.15 4.89 21.67
C GLN A 148 12.67 4.80 22.08
N ARG A 149 12.38 4.97 23.37
CA ARG A 149 11.01 4.94 23.90
C ARG A 149 10.41 6.34 23.95
N ILE A 150 9.12 6.45 23.63
CA ILE A 150 8.31 7.67 23.76
C ILE A 150 6.88 7.29 24.14
N VAL A 151 6.19 8.17 24.87
CA VAL A 151 4.75 8.04 25.19
C VAL A 151 4.03 9.24 24.54
N PRO A 152 3.38 9.06 23.38
CA PRO A 152 2.58 10.12 22.78
C PRO A 152 1.39 10.44 23.68
N ASN A 153 1.25 11.70 24.09
CA ASN A 153 0.12 12.14 24.88
C ASN A 153 -0.85 12.99 24.04
N LYS A 154 -2.02 13.29 24.60
CA LYS A 154 -3.04 14.10 23.92
C LYS A 154 -2.53 15.48 23.48
N ALA A 155 -1.64 16.10 24.25
CA ALA A 155 -1.06 17.40 23.92
C ALA A 155 -0.17 17.32 22.66
N LEU A 156 0.59 16.24 22.49
CA LEU A 156 1.37 15.98 21.29
C LEU A 156 0.46 15.79 20.07
N LEU A 157 -0.57 14.94 20.20
CA LEU A 157 -1.54 14.69 19.13
C LEU A 157 -2.25 15.99 18.70
N PHE A 158 -2.73 16.79 19.66
CA PHE A 158 -3.37 18.08 19.39
C PHE A 158 -2.44 19.04 18.64
N ARG A 159 -1.20 19.21 19.11
CA ARG A 159 -0.23 20.11 18.46
C ARG A 159 0.10 19.65 17.05
N PHE A 160 0.24 18.34 16.85
CA PHE A 160 0.51 17.79 15.52
C PHE A 160 -0.69 17.97 14.58
N SER A 161 -1.91 17.71 15.05
CA SER A 161 -3.15 18.00 14.31
C SER A 161 -3.24 19.46 13.89
N ALA A 162 -2.96 20.40 14.81
CA ALA A 162 -2.97 21.83 14.51
C ALA A 162 -1.91 22.22 13.48
N LEU A 163 -0.67 21.72 13.64
CA LEU A 163 0.44 21.98 12.71
C LEU A 163 0.20 21.42 11.30
N THR A 164 -0.57 20.34 11.19
CA THR A 164 -0.82 19.65 9.91
C THR A 164 -2.21 19.92 9.34
N PHE A 165 -2.99 20.85 9.93
CA PHE A 165 -4.38 21.11 9.56
C PHE A 165 -5.24 19.82 9.50
N ASN A 166 -4.91 18.84 10.35
CA ASN A 166 -5.52 17.53 10.35
C ASN A 166 -6.53 17.40 11.50
N ALA A 167 -7.81 17.65 11.18
CA ALA A 167 -8.93 17.59 12.10
C ALA A 167 -9.60 16.21 12.18
N HIS A 168 -8.93 15.15 11.70
CA HIS A 168 -9.52 13.81 11.67
C HIS A 168 -9.83 13.31 13.10
N SER A 169 -11.10 12.95 13.31
CA SER A 169 -11.70 12.65 14.62
C SER A 169 -11.02 11.51 15.36
N ILE A 170 -10.41 10.55 14.66
CA ILE A 170 -9.65 9.45 15.29
C ILE A 170 -8.46 9.90 16.16
N HIS A 171 -8.03 11.16 16.02
CA HIS A 171 -6.93 11.77 16.78
C HIS A 171 -7.41 12.72 17.89
N LEU A 172 -8.68 13.09 17.89
CA LEU A 172 -9.23 14.18 18.70
C LEU A 172 -10.39 13.73 19.59
N ASP A 173 -11.30 12.92 19.05
CA ASP A 173 -12.52 12.47 19.70
C ASP A 173 -12.45 10.98 20.03
N LYS A 174 -12.35 10.69 21.33
CA LYS A 174 -12.24 9.32 21.83
C LYS A 174 -13.54 8.53 21.62
N GLU A 175 -14.68 9.19 21.74
CA GLU A 175 -15.98 8.55 21.59
C GLU A 175 -16.21 8.14 20.14
N TYR A 176 -15.93 9.04 19.19
CA TYR A 176 -15.93 8.71 17.76
C TYR A 176 -14.99 7.52 17.47
N THR A 177 -13.76 7.60 17.96
CA THR A 177 -12.73 6.58 17.73
C THR A 177 -13.17 5.19 18.20
N GLN A 178 -13.86 5.13 19.33
CA GLN A 178 -14.32 3.88 19.95
C GLN A 178 -15.62 3.34 19.34
N ASN A 179 -16.59 4.22 19.14
CA ASN A 179 -17.96 3.83 18.83
C ASN A 179 -18.24 3.78 17.33
N VAL A 180 -17.56 4.61 16.54
CA VAL A 180 -17.71 4.65 15.07
C VAL A 180 -16.63 3.82 14.37
N GLU A 181 -15.38 3.95 14.82
CA GLU A 181 -14.24 3.31 14.17
C GLU A 181 -13.82 1.97 14.80
N GLY A 182 -14.25 1.69 16.03
CA GLY A 182 -13.96 0.43 16.74
C GLY A 182 -12.57 0.33 17.37
N TYR A 183 -11.82 1.43 17.43
CA TYR A 183 -10.50 1.46 18.06
C TYR A 183 -10.61 1.72 19.55
N ARG A 184 -9.79 1.05 20.37
CA ARG A 184 -9.90 1.16 21.84
C ARG A 184 -9.56 2.52 22.43
N ASN A 185 -8.82 3.38 21.73
CA ASN A 185 -8.45 4.73 22.17
C ASN A 185 -8.03 5.58 20.96
N LEU A 186 -7.78 6.88 21.17
CA LEU A 186 -7.26 7.78 20.12
C LEU A 186 -6.01 7.20 19.46
N LEU A 187 -5.95 7.34 18.15
CA LEU A 187 -4.84 6.87 17.33
C LEU A 187 -3.75 7.92 17.19
N VAL A 188 -2.50 7.48 17.17
CA VAL A 188 -1.36 8.30 16.77
C VAL A 188 -1.36 8.43 15.24
N HIS A 189 -1.15 9.64 14.72
CA HIS A 189 -1.16 9.88 13.27
C HIS A 189 -0.07 9.08 12.55
N GLY A 190 -0.40 8.45 11.42
CA GLY A 190 0.59 7.88 10.50
C GLY A 190 1.72 8.86 10.09
N PRO A 191 1.42 10.12 9.76
CA PRO A 191 2.49 11.11 9.50
C PRO A 191 3.33 11.43 10.75
N LEU A 192 2.74 11.47 11.95
CA LEU A 192 3.48 11.69 13.19
C LEU A 192 4.43 10.52 13.49
N THR A 193 3.99 9.28 13.27
CA THR A 193 4.86 8.09 13.47
C THR A 193 6.05 8.11 12.52
N LEU A 194 5.86 8.52 11.26
CA LEU A 194 6.95 8.72 10.31
C LEU A 194 7.90 9.84 10.77
N THR A 195 7.39 11.01 11.17
CA THR A 195 8.24 12.11 11.67
C THR A 195 9.08 11.67 12.87
N LEU A 196 8.49 10.95 13.83
CA LEU A 196 9.20 10.42 15.00
C LEU A 196 10.28 9.40 14.60
N LEU A 197 9.93 8.45 13.71
CA LEU A 197 10.87 7.45 13.20
C LEU A 197 12.08 8.10 12.53
N LEU A 198 11.84 9.05 11.63
CA LEU A 198 12.89 9.78 10.92
C LEU A 198 13.75 10.64 11.86
N THR A 199 13.14 11.23 12.89
CA THR A 199 13.86 12.04 13.89
C THR A 199 14.82 11.18 14.70
N VAL A 200 14.36 10.03 15.20
CA VAL A 200 15.20 9.10 15.97
C VAL A 200 16.30 8.51 15.10
N LEU A 201 15.95 8.04 13.89
CA LEU A 201 16.94 7.48 12.97
C LEU A 201 18.03 8.51 12.64
N ARG A 202 17.64 9.75 12.30
CA ARG A 202 18.60 10.83 12.04
C ARG A 202 19.49 11.11 13.24
N SER A 203 18.95 11.11 14.45
CA SER A 203 19.73 11.33 15.67
C SER A 203 20.79 10.22 15.85
N HIS A 204 20.43 8.97 15.57
CA HIS A 204 21.36 7.84 15.66
C HIS A 204 22.43 7.88 14.55
N LEU A 205 22.04 8.22 13.32
CA LEU A 205 22.95 8.32 12.17
C LEU A 205 23.90 9.53 12.24
N ALA A 206 23.56 10.55 13.04
CA ALA A 206 24.41 11.72 13.24
C ALA A 206 25.79 11.33 13.81
N GLU A 207 25.86 10.27 14.62
CA GLU A 207 27.10 9.75 15.19
C GLU A 207 28.04 9.16 14.11
N SER A 208 27.47 8.56 13.06
CA SER A 208 28.21 7.95 11.95
C SER A 208 28.36 8.86 10.72
N LYS A 209 27.94 10.13 10.80
CA LYS A 209 27.89 11.09 9.67
C LYS A 209 27.07 10.61 8.46
N GLN A 210 26.18 9.65 8.67
CA GLN A 210 25.30 9.14 7.63
C GLN A 210 24.06 10.02 7.49
N VAL A 211 23.52 10.09 6.27
CA VAL A 211 22.31 10.85 5.98
C VAL A 211 21.24 9.93 5.38
N ILE A 212 19.98 10.21 5.69
CA ILE A 212 18.85 9.49 5.12
C ILE A 212 18.61 10.04 3.73
N THR A 213 18.77 9.23 2.68
CA THR A 213 18.44 9.61 1.30
C THR A 213 17.02 9.17 0.95
N ASP A 214 16.63 7.95 1.34
CA ASP A 214 15.37 7.35 0.95
C ASP A 214 14.78 6.51 2.08
N ILE A 215 13.45 6.42 2.12
CA ILE A 215 12.72 5.52 3.01
C ILE A 215 11.44 5.04 2.32
N GLN A 216 11.08 3.77 2.55
CA GLN A 216 9.80 3.20 2.17
C GLN A 216 9.17 2.58 3.41
N TYR A 217 7.93 2.92 3.75
CA TYR A 217 7.31 2.52 5.02
C TYR A 217 5.85 2.12 4.84
N ARG A 218 5.35 1.31 5.76
CA ARG A 218 3.92 1.00 5.90
C ARG A 218 3.50 1.01 7.36
N ASN A 219 2.29 1.51 7.59
CA ASN A 219 1.57 1.41 8.85
C ASN A 219 0.83 0.08 8.85
N ILE A 220 1.25 -0.84 9.70
CA ILE A 220 0.72 -2.22 9.76
C ILE A 220 -0.20 -2.44 10.95
N ALA A 221 -0.09 -1.62 12.00
CA ALA A 221 -0.98 -1.68 13.16
C ALA A 221 -1.20 -0.27 13.76
N PRO A 222 -2.37 -0.02 14.39
CA PRO A 222 -2.64 1.23 15.08
C PRO A 222 -1.75 1.41 16.31
N LEU A 223 -1.31 2.65 16.53
CA LEU A 223 -0.62 3.10 17.74
C LEU A 223 -1.56 4.00 18.52
N TYR A 224 -1.51 3.93 19.85
CA TYR A 224 -2.50 4.57 20.73
C TYR A 224 -1.89 5.67 21.59
N VAL A 225 -2.70 6.68 21.90
CA VAL A 225 -2.34 7.73 22.85
C VAL A 225 -2.17 7.18 24.26
N ASP A 226 -1.29 7.82 25.03
CA ASP A 226 -0.93 7.53 26.43
C ASP A 226 -0.32 6.12 26.62
N GLU A 227 0.13 5.51 25.54
CA GLU A 227 0.84 4.25 25.55
C GLU A 227 2.26 4.40 25.03
N ALA A 228 3.17 3.68 25.66
CA ALA A 228 4.55 3.68 25.22
C ALA A 228 4.67 3.02 23.85
N LEU A 229 5.43 3.65 22.96
CA LEU A 229 5.95 3.04 21.76
C LEU A 229 7.48 3.12 21.77
N SER A 230 8.11 2.17 21.09
CA SER A 230 9.56 2.13 20.93
C SER A 230 9.91 2.21 19.45
N ILE A 231 10.71 3.19 19.07
CA ILE A 231 11.30 3.29 17.74
C ILE A 231 12.61 2.51 17.76
N CYS A 232 12.70 1.51 16.91
CA CYS A 232 13.79 0.54 16.88
C CYS A 232 14.42 0.53 15.49
N GLY A 233 15.71 0.20 15.44
CA GLY A 233 16.37 -0.03 14.16
C GLY A 233 17.61 -0.90 14.27
N ARG A 234 18.03 -1.43 13.12
CA ARG A 234 19.26 -2.20 12.96
C ARG A 234 19.83 -2.01 11.55
N PRO A 235 21.17 -1.98 11.39
CA PRO A 235 21.78 -2.01 10.07
C PRO A 235 21.59 -3.39 9.43
N LYS A 236 21.37 -3.42 8.11
CA LYS A 236 21.32 -4.64 7.29
C LYS A 236 22.66 -4.97 6.63
N SER A 237 23.49 -3.96 6.35
CA SER A 237 24.83 -4.09 5.79
C SER A 237 25.80 -3.15 6.52
N SER A 238 27.08 -3.52 6.56
CA SER A 238 28.18 -2.79 7.21
C SER A 238 29.05 -1.95 6.25
N GLU A 239 28.73 -1.91 4.95
CA GLU A 239 29.48 -1.13 3.94
C GLU A 239 28.82 0.21 3.60
N ASP A 240 29.51 1.03 2.81
CA ASP A 240 29.29 2.48 2.56
C ASP A 240 27.84 2.89 2.20
N ASP A 241 27.02 1.97 1.64
CA ASP A 241 25.56 2.11 1.47
C ASP A 241 24.81 1.34 2.58
N ALA A 242 24.83 1.88 3.80
CA ALA A 242 24.20 1.24 4.94
C ALA A 242 22.66 1.26 4.82
N VAL A 243 22.09 0.13 4.42
CA VAL A 243 20.63 -0.09 4.48
C VAL A 243 20.22 -0.34 5.93
N TRP A 244 19.16 0.31 6.40
CA TRP A 244 18.62 0.15 7.75
C TRP A 244 17.23 -0.48 7.74
N ASP A 245 17.02 -1.47 8.60
CA ASP A 245 15.67 -1.87 9.01
C ASP A 245 15.26 -0.98 10.19
N VAL A 246 14.12 -0.29 10.06
CA VAL A 246 13.57 0.56 11.13
C VAL A 246 12.10 0.23 11.31
N TRP A 247 11.65 0.21 12.57
CA TRP A 247 10.28 -0.11 12.92
C TRP A 247 9.84 0.58 14.22
N ILE A 248 8.53 0.54 14.46
CA ILE A 248 7.94 0.96 15.73
C ILE A 248 7.26 -0.23 16.40
N GLU A 249 7.53 -0.41 17.69
CA GLU A 249 6.85 -1.37 18.56
C GLU A 249 5.86 -0.63 19.46
N GLY A 250 4.62 -1.12 19.54
CA GLY A 250 3.63 -0.63 20.52
C GLY A 250 3.94 -1.11 21.95
N GLY A 251 3.14 -0.64 22.93
CA GLY A 251 3.37 -0.92 24.36
C GLY A 251 3.36 -2.40 24.75
N ASN A 252 2.77 -3.24 23.90
CA ASN A 252 2.68 -4.68 24.08
C ASN A 252 3.75 -5.47 23.28
N GLY A 253 4.73 -4.78 22.68
CA GLY A 253 5.81 -5.37 21.87
C GLY A 253 5.44 -5.70 20.42
N GLY A 254 4.22 -5.37 19.96
CA GLY A 254 3.80 -5.64 18.58
C GLY A 254 4.36 -4.65 17.56
N LEU A 255 4.74 -5.13 16.37
CA LEU A 255 5.21 -4.30 15.25
C LEU A 255 4.07 -3.43 14.68
N ALA A 256 4.28 -2.11 14.56
CA ALA A 256 3.26 -1.14 14.13
C ALA A 256 3.60 -0.38 12.84
N VAL A 257 4.89 -0.13 12.59
CA VAL A 257 5.40 0.47 11.36
C VAL A 257 6.60 -0.34 10.89
N ARG A 258 6.71 -0.64 9.59
CA ARG A 258 7.84 -1.37 9.02
C ARG A 258 8.37 -0.69 7.75
N VAL A 259 9.70 -0.63 7.63
CA VAL A 259 10.39 -0.17 6.42
C VAL A 259 10.69 -1.35 5.47
N TYR A 260 10.43 -1.17 4.17
CA TYR A 260 10.42 -2.24 3.16
C TYR A 260 11.78 -2.44 2.47
N THR A 261 12.05 -3.67 2.07
CA THR A 261 13.07 -4.01 1.07
C THR A 261 12.48 -5.12 0.20
N TYR A 262 11.82 -4.69 -0.89
CA TYR A 262 11.28 -5.46 -2.03
C TYR A 262 10.28 -6.62 -1.79
N GLY A 263 10.57 -7.60 -0.94
CA GLY A 263 9.73 -8.81 -0.80
C GLY A 263 8.31 -8.52 -0.30
N SER A 264 8.16 -7.61 0.65
CA SER A 264 6.84 -7.27 1.22
C SER A 264 6.03 -6.31 0.32
N SER A 265 6.67 -5.63 -0.66
CA SER A 265 5.98 -4.81 -1.66
C SER A 265 5.21 -5.67 -2.67
N LEU A 266 5.72 -6.86 -2.98
CA LEU A 266 4.98 -7.86 -3.77
C LEU A 266 3.77 -8.39 -2.99
N GLU A 267 3.97 -8.82 -1.74
CA GLU A 267 2.93 -9.38 -0.87
C GLU A 267 1.72 -8.46 -0.69
N THR A 268 1.92 -7.15 -0.68
CA THR A 268 0.86 -6.19 -0.32
C THR A 268 0.44 -5.22 -1.43
N GLY A 269 1.32 -4.96 -2.40
CA GLY A 269 1.13 -3.97 -3.46
C GLY A 269 0.90 -4.55 -4.85
N SER A 270 1.20 -5.84 -5.07
CA SER A 270 0.97 -6.45 -6.36
C SER A 270 -0.53 -6.66 -6.64
N PRO A 271 -1.02 -6.41 -7.87
CA PRO A 271 -2.34 -6.86 -8.29
C PRO A 271 -2.44 -8.38 -8.44
N ARG A 272 -1.30 -9.08 -8.40
CA ARG A 272 -1.18 -10.53 -8.59
C ARG A 272 -1.46 -11.33 -7.32
N PHE A 273 -1.15 -10.77 -6.16
CA PHE A 273 -1.32 -11.42 -4.87
C PHE A 273 -2.48 -10.73 -4.15
N THR A 274 -3.61 -11.42 -4.09
CA THR A 274 -4.86 -10.87 -3.53
C THR A 274 -4.95 -11.15 -2.03
N SER A 275 -4.39 -12.29 -1.60
CA SER A 275 -4.27 -12.70 -0.21
C SER A 275 -2.81 -13.03 0.17
N PRO A 276 -2.43 -12.95 1.46
CA PRO A 276 -1.10 -13.39 1.93
C PRO A 276 -0.78 -14.85 1.58
N GLY A 277 -1.81 -15.71 1.46
CA GLY A 277 -1.68 -17.10 1.02
C GLY A 277 -1.22 -17.24 -0.44
N ASP A 278 -1.56 -16.28 -1.31
CA ASP A 278 -1.14 -16.28 -2.71
C ASP A 278 0.35 -15.97 -2.83
N PHE A 279 0.83 -15.02 -2.03
CA PHE A 279 2.25 -14.70 -1.95
C PHE A 279 3.06 -15.86 -1.36
N PHE A 280 2.53 -16.54 -0.33
CA PHE A 280 3.15 -17.76 0.20
C PHE A 280 3.22 -18.87 -0.85
N THR A 281 2.14 -19.10 -1.61
CA THR A 281 2.13 -20.13 -2.67
C THR A 281 3.12 -19.80 -3.78
N TYR A 282 3.22 -18.53 -4.16
CA TYR A 282 4.25 -18.05 -5.06
C TYR A 282 5.66 -18.30 -4.51
N LEU A 283 5.91 -17.99 -3.24
CA LEU A 283 7.20 -18.19 -2.60
C LEU A 283 7.62 -19.67 -2.61
N ILE A 284 6.69 -20.57 -2.26
CA ILE A 284 6.93 -22.02 -2.29
C ILE A 284 7.18 -22.49 -3.73
N PHE A 285 6.39 -22.04 -4.70
CA PHE A 285 6.58 -22.41 -6.09
C PHE A 285 7.94 -21.95 -6.61
N VAL A 286 8.26 -20.66 -6.49
CA VAL A 286 9.52 -20.08 -6.95
C VAL A 286 10.70 -20.72 -6.24
N GLY A 287 10.63 -20.88 -4.91
CA GLY A 287 11.66 -21.55 -4.12
C GLY A 287 11.89 -23.00 -4.56
N SER A 288 10.83 -23.75 -4.88
CA SER A 288 10.94 -25.14 -5.37
C SER A 288 11.62 -25.20 -6.74
N ILE A 289 11.28 -24.29 -7.65
CA ILE A 289 11.91 -24.22 -8.98
C ILE A 289 13.38 -23.80 -8.87
N ILE A 290 13.71 -22.82 -8.01
CA ILE A 290 15.10 -22.42 -7.75
C ILE A 290 15.87 -23.58 -7.13
N MET A 291 15.31 -24.30 -6.16
CA MET A 291 15.97 -25.47 -5.57
C MET A 291 16.24 -26.56 -6.61
N LEU A 292 15.28 -26.82 -7.51
CA LEU A 292 15.44 -27.79 -8.59
C LEU A 292 16.50 -27.34 -9.62
N THR A 293 16.50 -26.06 -9.98
CA THR A 293 17.39 -25.53 -11.03
C THR A 293 18.76 -25.14 -10.49
N ALA A 294 18.84 -24.19 -9.56
CA ALA A 294 20.10 -23.77 -8.96
C ALA A 294 20.71 -24.85 -8.07
N GLY A 295 19.90 -25.56 -7.28
CA GLY A 295 20.40 -26.60 -6.38
C GLY A 295 20.77 -27.88 -7.11
N CYS A 296 19.83 -28.51 -7.82
CA CYS A 296 20.07 -29.84 -8.40
C CYS A 296 20.83 -29.81 -9.75
N ILE A 297 20.67 -28.77 -10.57
CA ILE A 297 21.34 -28.70 -11.90
C ILE A 297 22.67 -27.96 -11.82
N LEU A 298 22.74 -26.88 -11.03
CA LEU A 298 23.92 -26.01 -10.95
C LEU A 298 24.77 -26.20 -9.68
N ASP A 299 24.38 -27.13 -8.79
CA ASP A 299 25.06 -27.44 -7.52
C ASP A 299 25.33 -26.21 -6.62
N SER A 300 24.43 -25.23 -6.68
CA SER A 300 24.51 -24.02 -5.86
C SER A 300 23.88 -24.25 -4.48
N VAL A 301 24.53 -23.76 -3.44
CA VAL A 301 24.07 -23.85 -2.05
C VAL A 301 23.44 -22.55 -1.52
N VAL A 302 23.52 -21.45 -2.31
CA VAL A 302 22.99 -20.14 -1.92
C VAL A 302 21.84 -19.74 -2.84
N PHE A 303 20.61 -19.78 -2.33
CA PHE A 303 19.40 -19.48 -3.11
C PHE A 303 18.89 -18.05 -2.94
N THR A 304 19.44 -17.31 -1.99
CA THR A 304 18.95 -15.96 -1.62
C THR A 304 19.03 -14.99 -2.79
N HIS A 305 20.13 -15.00 -3.56
CA HIS A 305 20.29 -14.11 -4.71
C HIS A 305 19.30 -14.44 -5.83
N ALA A 306 19.12 -15.73 -6.16
CA ALA A 306 18.10 -16.16 -7.12
C ALA A 306 16.69 -15.77 -6.65
N LEU A 307 16.39 -15.90 -5.35
CA LEU A 307 15.09 -15.52 -4.80
C LEU A 307 14.86 -13.99 -4.86
N ILE A 308 15.87 -13.19 -4.55
CA ILE A 308 15.81 -11.73 -4.69
C ILE A 308 15.55 -11.37 -6.15
N LEU A 309 16.28 -11.97 -7.09
CA LEU A 309 16.11 -11.69 -8.51
C LEU A 309 14.74 -12.12 -9.03
N ALA A 310 14.18 -13.21 -8.52
CA ALA A 310 12.80 -13.64 -8.80
C ALA A 310 11.77 -12.58 -8.36
N PHE A 311 11.94 -12.03 -7.15
CA PHE A 311 11.08 -10.95 -6.66
C PHE A 311 11.22 -9.67 -7.49
N VAL A 312 12.45 -9.27 -7.80
CA VAL A 312 12.70 -8.09 -8.64
C VAL A 312 12.08 -8.27 -10.02
N TYR A 313 12.18 -9.46 -10.61
CA TYR A 313 11.55 -9.79 -11.88
C TYR A 313 10.02 -9.67 -11.81
N THR A 314 9.37 -10.30 -10.83
CA THR A 314 7.91 -10.21 -10.66
C THR A 314 7.47 -8.77 -10.40
N PHE A 315 8.21 -8.01 -9.59
CA PHE A 315 7.94 -6.60 -9.35
C PHE A 315 8.03 -5.77 -10.63
N ALA A 316 9.05 -6.03 -11.46
CA ALA A 316 9.22 -5.38 -12.75
C ALA A 316 8.07 -5.66 -13.72
N GLN A 317 7.54 -6.88 -13.72
CA GLN A 317 6.36 -7.22 -14.54
C GLN A 317 5.09 -6.49 -14.09
N ASP A 318 4.90 -6.29 -12.79
CA ASP A 318 3.74 -5.59 -12.25
C ASP A 318 3.84 -4.06 -12.39
N ASN A 319 5.05 -3.53 -12.56
CA ASN A 319 5.34 -2.09 -12.63
C ASN A 319 5.88 -1.65 -14.00
N ARG A 320 5.54 -2.38 -15.07
CA ARG A 320 5.87 -1.98 -16.45
C ARG A 320 5.42 -0.55 -16.74
N GLY A 321 6.26 0.20 -17.44
CA GLY A 321 6.08 1.61 -17.77
C GLY A 321 6.60 2.59 -16.71
N LYS A 322 7.06 2.11 -15.55
CA LYS A 322 7.68 2.95 -14.52
C LYS A 322 9.21 2.97 -14.67
N LYS A 323 9.87 3.94 -14.01
CA LYS A 323 11.33 4.00 -13.88
C LYS A 323 11.73 3.53 -12.48
N ALA A 324 12.85 2.81 -12.39
CA ALA A 324 13.48 2.40 -11.15
C ALA A 324 14.90 2.95 -11.10
N SER A 325 15.35 3.32 -9.90
CA SER A 325 16.75 3.69 -9.67
C SER A 325 17.60 2.42 -9.61
N PHE A 326 18.62 2.35 -10.45
CA PHE A 326 19.67 1.34 -10.40
C PHE A 326 20.99 2.05 -10.14
N TYR A 327 21.49 1.95 -8.90
CA TYR A 327 22.54 2.82 -8.38
C TYR A 327 22.18 4.30 -8.59
N ILE A 328 22.92 4.99 -9.47
CA ILE A 328 22.81 6.43 -9.72
C ILE A 328 21.95 6.73 -10.97
N ILE A 329 21.55 5.70 -11.73
CA ILE A 329 20.89 5.87 -13.03
C ILE A 329 19.43 5.40 -12.95
N GLN A 330 18.52 6.19 -13.51
CA GLN A 330 17.12 5.78 -13.68
C GLN A 330 16.98 4.95 -14.95
N ILE A 331 16.55 3.69 -14.80
CA ILE A 331 16.26 2.78 -15.90
C ILE A 331 14.79 2.37 -15.87
N PRO A 332 14.17 2.05 -17.02
CA PRO A 332 12.86 1.42 -17.04
C PRO A 332 12.86 0.13 -16.19
N VAL A 333 11.84 -0.08 -15.34
CA VAL A 333 11.85 -1.17 -14.35
C VAL A 333 11.98 -2.55 -15.02
N GLU A 334 11.54 -2.68 -16.27
CA GLU A 334 11.64 -3.90 -17.07
C GLU A 334 13.08 -4.37 -17.24
N PHE A 335 14.05 -3.44 -17.26
CA PHE A 335 15.46 -3.73 -17.40
C PHE A 335 16.15 -3.99 -16.05
N LEU A 336 15.52 -3.67 -14.93
CA LEU A 336 16.10 -3.82 -13.60
C LEU A 336 16.63 -5.25 -13.30
N PRO A 337 15.85 -6.35 -13.48
CA PRO A 337 16.36 -7.69 -13.23
C PRO A 337 17.52 -8.07 -14.18
N TRP A 338 17.51 -7.58 -15.41
CA TRP A 338 18.59 -7.84 -16.37
C TRP A 338 19.86 -7.06 -16.03
N ALA A 339 19.72 -5.81 -15.59
CA ALA A 339 20.83 -4.98 -15.13
C ALA A 339 21.52 -5.59 -13.91
N MET A 340 20.73 -6.09 -12.94
CA MET A 340 21.25 -6.84 -11.78
C MET A 340 22.00 -8.10 -12.22
N LEU A 341 21.43 -8.88 -13.13
CA LEU A 341 22.05 -10.11 -13.63
C LEU A 341 23.37 -9.86 -14.38
N VAL A 342 23.40 -8.82 -15.23
CA VAL A 342 24.62 -8.38 -15.94
C VAL A 342 25.68 -7.92 -14.94
N LEU A 343 25.29 -7.20 -13.89
CA LEU A 343 26.23 -6.77 -12.87
C LEU A 343 26.81 -7.96 -12.10
N THR A 344 25.99 -8.93 -11.70
CA THR A 344 26.47 -10.17 -11.08
C THR A 344 27.43 -10.92 -12.01
N LEU A 345 27.14 -10.96 -13.31
CA LEU A 345 28.04 -11.55 -14.28
C LEU A 345 29.40 -10.86 -14.30
N VAL A 346 29.43 -9.53 -14.24
CA VAL A 346 30.67 -8.73 -14.26
C VAL A 346 31.45 -8.87 -12.95
N ILE A 347 30.77 -8.87 -11.80
CA ILE A 347 31.42 -8.87 -10.48
C ILE A 347 31.78 -10.29 -10.02
N SER A 348 30.82 -11.21 -10.10
CA SER A 348 30.88 -12.54 -9.48
C SER A 348 31.06 -13.67 -10.51
N GLY A 349 31.05 -13.32 -11.80
CA GLY A 349 31.32 -14.25 -12.88
C GLY A 349 30.12 -15.09 -13.33
N TRP A 350 30.37 -15.89 -14.38
CA TRP A 350 29.34 -16.66 -15.08
C TRP A 350 28.57 -17.66 -14.21
N PRO A 351 29.20 -18.46 -13.33
CA PRO A 351 28.47 -19.42 -12.49
C PRO A 351 27.48 -18.74 -11.53
N ALA A 352 27.86 -17.60 -10.94
CA ALA A 352 27.01 -16.84 -10.04
C ALA A 352 25.81 -16.25 -10.80
N ALA A 353 26.03 -15.68 -11.98
CA ALA A 353 24.96 -15.17 -12.83
C ALA A 353 24.00 -16.28 -13.30
N LEU A 354 24.51 -17.47 -13.66
CA LEU A 354 23.66 -18.61 -13.99
C LEU A 354 22.77 -19.02 -12.81
N SER A 355 23.37 -19.12 -11.62
CA SER A 355 22.63 -19.47 -10.41
C SER A 355 21.58 -18.42 -10.08
N GLU A 356 21.90 -17.13 -10.17
CA GLU A 356 20.95 -16.05 -9.92
C GLU A 356 19.84 -15.99 -10.97
N GLY A 357 20.18 -16.20 -12.24
CA GLY A 357 19.26 -16.20 -13.38
C GLY A 357 18.16 -17.27 -13.28
N THR A 358 18.37 -18.33 -12.51
CA THR A 358 17.31 -19.30 -12.18
C THR A 358 16.10 -18.65 -11.50
N GLY A 359 16.31 -17.55 -10.78
CA GLY A 359 15.26 -16.72 -10.19
C GLY A 359 14.32 -16.13 -11.24
N ILE A 360 14.87 -15.60 -12.33
CA ILE A 360 14.08 -15.08 -13.46
C ILE A 360 13.28 -16.21 -14.09
N VAL A 361 13.91 -17.38 -14.32
CA VAL A 361 13.24 -18.55 -14.89
C VAL A 361 12.07 -18.99 -14.01
N ALA A 362 12.28 -19.10 -12.70
CA ALA A 362 11.25 -19.49 -11.74
C ALA A 362 10.08 -18.50 -11.70
N ALA A 363 10.37 -17.20 -11.63
CA ALA A 363 9.36 -16.15 -11.61
C ALA A 363 8.59 -16.05 -12.94
N HIS A 364 9.28 -16.20 -14.07
CA HIS A 364 8.66 -16.19 -15.39
C HIS A 364 7.79 -17.44 -15.61
N LEU A 365 8.23 -18.62 -15.17
CA LEU A 365 7.43 -19.84 -15.24
C LEU A 365 6.13 -19.72 -14.44
N TYR A 366 6.20 -19.11 -13.25
CA TYR A 366 5.01 -18.79 -12.47
C TYR A 366 4.07 -17.85 -13.25
N ASP A 367 4.59 -16.77 -13.88
CA ASP A 367 3.83 -15.86 -14.76
C ASP A 367 3.21 -16.51 -15.98
N PHE A 368 3.95 -17.41 -16.59
CA PHE A 368 3.47 -18.17 -17.70
C PHE A 368 2.26 -19.02 -17.30
N LEU A 369 2.36 -19.79 -16.22
CA LEU A 369 1.33 -20.71 -15.77
C LEU A 369 0.09 -20.03 -15.18
N THR A 370 0.26 -18.90 -14.49
CA THR A 370 -0.86 -18.20 -13.84
C THR A 370 -1.56 -17.21 -14.73
N ARG A 371 -0.85 -16.60 -15.70
CA ARG A 371 -1.35 -15.45 -16.47
C ARG A 371 -1.25 -15.63 -17.97
N ILE A 372 -0.04 -15.84 -18.51
CA ILE A 372 0.17 -15.80 -19.97
C ILE A 372 -0.58 -16.96 -20.66
N TYR A 373 -0.43 -18.18 -20.16
CA TYR A 373 -1.05 -19.36 -20.75
C TYR A 373 -2.58 -19.34 -20.66
N PRO A 374 -3.21 -18.99 -19.52
CA PRO A 374 -4.67 -18.81 -19.48
C PRO A 374 -5.19 -17.67 -20.36
N THR A 375 -4.47 -16.54 -20.42
CA THR A 375 -4.95 -15.34 -21.14
C THR A 375 -4.84 -15.47 -22.65
N PHE A 376 -3.74 -16.04 -23.16
CA PHE A 376 -3.44 -16.08 -24.59
C PHE A 376 -3.51 -17.49 -25.20
N GLY A 377 -3.35 -18.54 -24.38
CA GLY A 377 -3.32 -19.94 -24.83
C GLY A 377 -4.63 -20.71 -24.64
N GLY A 378 -5.69 -20.08 -24.10
CA GLY A 378 -6.97 -20.75 -23.82
C GLY A 378 -6.90 -21.79 -22.69
N GLY A 379 -5.84 -21.77 -21.88
CA GLY A 379 -5.58 -22.74 -20.83
C GLY A 379 -6.29 -22.45 -19.50
N ARG A 380 -6.29 -23.44 -18.60
CA ARG A 380 -6.70 -23.24 -17.19
C ARG A 380 -5.53 -22.69 -16.37
N ASN A 381 -5.81 -21.90 -15.34
CA ASN A 381 -4.81 -21.55 -14.34
C ASN A 381 -4.45 -22.79 -13.50
N TYR A 382 -3.20 -23.25 -13.61
CA TYR A 382 -2.73 -24.47 -12.93
C TYR A 382 -2.25 -24.25 -11.51
N ILE A 383 -2.00 -22.99 -11.11
CA ILE A 383 -1.49 -22.68 -9.78
C ILE A 383 -2.55 -21.88 -9.04
N ILE A 384 -3.25 -22.59 -8.16
CA ILE A 384 -4.27 -22.04 -7.27
C ILE A 384 -3.80 -22.29 -5.84
N THR A 385 -3.84 -21.26 -5.00
CA THR A 385 -3.51 -21.35 -3.57
C THR A 385 -4.32 -22.47 -2.93
N PRO A 386 -3.68 -23.52 -2.37
CA PRO A 386 -4.40 -24.64 -1.78
C PRO A 386 -5.29 -24.19 -0.62
N ALA A 387 -6.45 -24.84 -0.46
CA ALA A 387 -7.42 -24.45 0.57
C ALA A 387 -6.86 -24.48 2.00
N PHE A 388 -5.90 -25.37 2.30
CA PHE A 388 -5.26 -25.40 3.62
C PHE A 388 -4.30 -24.22 3.84
N VAL A 389 -3.61 -23.77 2.78
CA VAL A 389 -2.76 -22.56 2.82
C VAL A 389 -3.64 -21.34 2.99
N GLN A 390 -4.72 -21.24 2.20
CA GLN A 390 -5.72 -20.19 2.39
C GLN A 390 -6.18 -20.17 3.84
N ARG A 391 -6.70 -21.28 4.39
CA ARG A 391 -7.14 -21.36 5.80
C ARG A 391 -6.08 -20.98 6.83
N PHE A 392 -4.82 -21.37 6.61
CA PHE A 392 -3.72 -21.04 7.52
C PHE A 392 -3.48 -19.53 7.57
N PHE A 393 -3.48 -18.86 6.41
CA PHE A 393 -3.30 -17.41 6.32
C PHE A 393 -4.61 -16.63 6.51
N THR A 394 -5.78 -17.26 6.35
CA THR A 394 -7.11 -16.70 6.61
C THR A 394 -7.40 -16.61 8.11
N LYS A 395 -6.80 -17.46 8.95
CA LYS A 395 -6.83 -17.26 10.41
C LYS A 395 -6.22 -15.92 10.86
N TYR A 396 -5.38 -15.31 10.02
CA TYR A 396 -4.69 -14.05 10.27
C TYR A 396 -5.18 -12.91 9.35
N SER A 397 -6.22 -13.14 8.55
CA SER A 397 -6.84 -12.13 7.69
C SER A 397 -8.33 -12.02 8.03
N VAL A 398 -8.80 -10.81 8.34
CA VAL A 398 -10.21 -10.49 8.56
C VAL A 398 -11.09 -11.19 7.51
N GLN A 399 -11.99 -12.05 7.96
CA GLN A 399 -12.95 -12.79 7.11
C GLN A 399 -13.88 -11.80 6.40
N GLY A 400 -13.75 -11.68 5.08
CA GLY A 400 -14.91 -11.50 4.20
C GLY A 400 -15.25 -12.87 3.62
N GLU A 401 -16.42 -13.41 3.93
CA GLU A 401 -16.86 -14.72 3.43
C GLU A 401 -16.95 -14.72 1.90
N TYR A 402 -16.06 -15.46 1.23
CA TYR A 402 -16.16 -15.72 -0.21
C TYR A 402 -17.13 -16.87 -0.47
N ARG A 403 -18.37 -16.58 -0.87
CA ARG A 403 -19.24 -17.58 -1.50
C ARG A 403 -18.94 -17.66 -3.00
N THR A 404 -18.61 -18.85 -3.46
CA THR A 404 -18.28 -19.18 -4.86
C THR A 404 -19.46 -18.91 -5.79
N TYR A 405 -19.21 -18.14 -6.86
CA TYR A 405 -20.13 -17.94 -7.98
C TYR A 405 -20.34 -19.26 -8.76
N GLY A 406 -21.60 -19.62 -9.04
CA GLY A 406 -21.91 -20.62 -10.08
C GLY A 406 -22.86 -21.76 -9.73
N THR A 407 -24.03 -21.49 -9.15
CA THR A 407 -25.24 -22.26 -9.51
C THR A 407 -26.33 -21.25 -9.85
N ALA A 408 -26.66 -21.16 -11.14
CA ALA A 408 -27.81 -20.39 -11.59
C ALA A 408 -29.07 -20.93 -10.88
N TYR A 409 -29.68 -20.09 -10.06
CA TYR A 409 -31.04 -20.34 -9.61
C TYR A 409 -31.94 -20.19 -10.84
N ARG A 410 -32.33 -21.31 -11.47
CA ARG A 410 -33.47 -21.31 -12.39
C ARG A 410 -34.71 -21.06 -11.52
N PRO A 411 -35.44 -19.94 -11.71
CA PRO A 411 -36.75 -19.85 -11.09
C PRO A 411 -37.58 -21.05 -11.58
N ALA A 412 -38.22 -21.75 -10.64
CA ALA A 412 -39.12 -22.83 -10.97
C ALA A 412 -40.12 -22.31 -12.02
N SER A 413 -40.17 -22.99 -13.16
CA SER A 413 -41.26 -22.86 -14.12
C SER A 413 -42.57 -22.93 -13.35
N GLN A 414 -43.31 -21.82 -13.30
CA GLN A 414 -44.70 -21.82 -12.86
C GLN A 414 -45.44 -22.79 -13.78
N THR A 415 -45.59 -24.00 -13.28
CA THR A 415 -46.41 -25.01 -13.89
C THR A 415 -47.83 -24.51 -13.71
N GLN A 416 -48.52 -24.33 -14.83
CA GLN A 416 -49.93 -24.02 -14.90
C GLN A 416 -50.70 -24.92 -13.94
N SER A 417 -51.22 -24.34 -12.87
CA SER A 417 -52.37 -24.90 -12.15
C SER A 417 -53.59 -24.25 -12.76
N VAL A 418 -54.27 -25.01 -13.62
CA VAL A 418 -55.63 -24.75 -14.03
C VAL A 418 -56.53 -25.17 -12.87
N PRO A 419 -57.44 -24.31 -12.40
CA PRO A 419 -58.74 -24.75 -11.95
C PRO A 419 -59.77 -24.31 -12.99
N GLY A 420 -60.31 -25.32 -13.69
CA GLY A 420 -61.59 -25.19 -14.35
C GLY A 420 -62.72 -25.21 -13.31
N GLU A 421 -63.86 -24.67 -13.74
CA GLU A 421 -65.16 -24.56 -13.06
C GLU A 421 -65.37 -23.32 -12.16
N GLY A 422 -66.06 -22.33 -12.72
CA GLY A 422 -66.54 -21.16 -11.99
C GLY A 422 -67.05 -20.01 -12.87
N TRP A 423 -68.05 -20.28 -13.71
CA TRP A 423 -69.14 -19.38 -14.13
C TRP A 423 -68.80 -18.04 -14.80
N ALA A 424 -69.28 -17.93 -16.04
CA ALA A 424 -69.27 -16.73 -16.88
C ALA A 424 -70.13 -15.59 -16.31
N SER A 425 -69.59 -14.37 -16.38
CA SER A 425 -70.39 -13.18 -16.66
C SER A 425 -69.52 -12.12 -17.34
N SER A 426 -69.75 -12.02 -18.65
CA SER A 426 -69.36 -10.95 -19.57
C SER A 426 -69.78 -9.57 -19.07
N PHE A 427 -68.89 -8.56 -19.17
CA PHE A 427 -69.26 -7.23 -19.68
C PHE A 427 -68.04 -6.57 -20.36
N GLN A 428 -68.19 -6.33 -21.66
CA GLN A 428 -67.29 -5.54 -22.50
C GLN A 428 -67.49 -4.05 -22.21
N GLY A 429 -66.39 -3.29 -22.12
CA GLY A 429 -66.38 -1.84 -22.08
C GLY A 429 -65.20 -1.30 -22.91
N PRO A 430 -65.40 -0.40 -23.88
CA PRO A 430 -64.42 -0.11 -24.93
C PRO A 430 -63.56 1.07 -24.53
N TRP A 431 -62.31 0.87 -24.08
CA TRP A 431 -61.26 1.90 -24.12
C TRP A 431 -59.84 1.32 -24.22
N SER A 432 -59.72 0.05 -24.63
CA SER A 432 -58.45 -0.53 -25.06
C SER A 432 -58.12 -0.09 -26.49
N GLN A 433 -57.70 1.17 -26.67
CA GLN A 433 -56.98 1.58 -27.88
C GLN A 433 -56.38 2.98 -27.70
N ARG A 434 -55.18 3.06 -27.10
CA ARG A 434 -54.14 4.03 -27.51
C ARG A 434 -52.79 3.63 -26.92
N GLY A 435 -51.81 3.52 -27.81
CA GLY A 435 -50.49 2.95 -27.57
C GLY A 435 -49.50 3.89 -26.86
N GLN A 436 -48.32 3.29 -26.62
CA GLN A 436 -47.14 3.81 -25.91
C GLN A 436 -46.70 5.22 -26.34
N GLY A 437 -46.50 6.09 -25.34
CA GLY A 437 -45.71 7.31 -25.47
C GLY A 437 -44.42 7.19 -24.65
N ARG A 438 -43.27 7.32 -25.32
CA ARG A 438 -41.97 7.62 -24.71
C ARG A 438 -41.90 9.12 -24.39
N ARG A 439 -41.33 9.50 -23.25
CA ARG A 439 -40.65 10.79 -23.08
C ARG A 439 -39.37 10.64 -22.27
N LEU A 440 -38.37 11.34 -22.76
CA LEU A 440 -37.06 11.60 -22.16
C LEU A 440 -37.22 12.59 -21.01
N GLY A 441 -36.45 12.35 -19.95
CA GLY A 441 -36.12 13.27 -18.87
C GLY A 441 -34.73 12.90 -18.40
#